data_AF-A0AA87URC2-F1
#
_entry.id   AF-A0AA87URC2-F1
#
_cell.length_a   1.000
_cell.length_b   1.000
_cell.length_c   1.000
_cell.angle_alpha   90.00
_cell.angle_beta   90.00
_cell.angle_gamma   90.00
#
_symmetry.space_group_name_H-M   'P 1'
#
loop_
_entity.id
_entity.type
_entity.pdbx_description
1 polymer ?
#
loop_
_entity_poly.entity_id
_entity_poly.type
_entity_poly.pdbx_seq_one_letter_code
_entity_poly.pdbx_strand_id
1 'polypeptide(L)'
;MAEQQQAFDQAFRGYDREQVDAAVASLRGELEELRSRGETAALATEARVQHLSEDLDAAVSRADQAEARMLRLAQQVQTLDEEEGEEAAEGDAEEGRQTRVRFAEILRVAEDQASTLVNNASTSAERILDDANTERDRIRKDAQEEAARVLQEAQHEAELARRRSETEQTAHRARIETELGSLGEKVSQADREAQVLLGEAERAAAAMRAQVQRETDDLKLDADRIVREAKARRVELDAAITRRQDDAQQEFLRLHSQAVAHAERITSDANDKVASALAHAKHVAEQSEAYEQLSKAQAAQIEASAKARASAMLDEARQRSQSIVDTVTKHTKDVLRDAEDRTRSLRYQQTQLQGFMAEVQSLMHVADAADPRTWSTAGAETTGAGTTGAATAADADTADASTTPSADAAVPPVAAEDRAVVADSHTASAPDADPLADLTIAVDEPVEGEPLEDGAEVLATSEQVVDVVWHEDEAYDPSIDR
;
A
#
# COMPACT_ATOMS: atom_id res chain seq x y z
N MET A 1 34.19 -10.46 83.77
CA MET A 1 33.59 -9.38 82.94
C MET A 1 33.60 -9.91 81.53
N ALA A 2 32.45 -10.36 81.03
CA ALA A 2 32.35 -11.06 79.76
C ALA A 2 32.76 -10.15 78.59
N GLU A 3 33.88 -10.47 77.93
CA GLU A 3 34.23 -9.92 76.63
C GLU A 3 33.17 -10.37 75.63
N GLN A 4 32.16 -9.52 75.42
CA GLN A 4 31.26 -9.65 74.27
C GLN A 4 32.12 -9.46 73.02
N GLN A 5 32.41 -10.56 72.33
CA GLN A 5 32.90 -10.51 70.96
C GLN A 5 31.83 -9.79 70.15
N GLN A 6 32.03 -8.50 69.90
CA GLN A 6 31.15 -7.67 69.08
C GLN A 6 31.20 -8.24 67.67
N ALA A 7 30.16 -8.99 67.29
CA ALA A 7 29.96 -9.41 65.92
C ALA A 7 29.57 -8.18 65.10
N PHE A 8 30.39 -7.83 64.11
CA PHE A 8 30.12 -6.72 63.19
C PHE A 8 29.04 -7.13 62.17
N ASP A 9 28.11 -6.22 61.88
CA ASP A 9 27.10 -6.47 60.84
C ASP A 9 27.74 -6.53 59.44
N GLN A 10 27.22 -7.40 58.57
CA GLN A 10 27.75 -7.63 57.23
C GLN A 10 26.85 -6.95 56.18
N ALA A 11 27.36 -5.91 55.52
CA ALA A 11 26.77 -5.27 54.35
C ALA A 11 27.09 -6.05 53.06
N PHE A 12 26.46 -5.66 51.94
CA PHE A 12 26.44 -6.37 50.65
C PHE A 12 27.83 -6.72 50.05
N ARG A 13 28.93 -6.19 50.60
CA ARG A 13 30.32 -6.46 50.18
C ARG A 13 31.33 -6.68 51.33
N GLY A 14 30.88 -6.85 52.59
CA GLY A 14 31.79 -7.02 53.73
C GLY A 14 31.21 -6.47 55.04
N TYR A 15 32.04 -6.27 56.06
CA TYR A 15 31.60 -5.67 57.33
C TYR A 15 31.25 -4.20 57.20
N ASP A 16 30.32 -3.71 58.01
CA ASP A 16 29.96 -2.30 58.08
C ASP A 16 31.17 -1.47 58.54
N ARG A 17 31.64 -0.60 57.64
CA ARG A 17 32.85 0.21 57.83
C ARG A 17 32.72 1.15 59.02
N GLU A 18 31.55 1.74 59.24
CA GLU A 18 31.36 2.71 60.33
C GLU A 18 31.42 2.03 61.70
N GLN A 19 30.84 0.83 61.82
CA GLN A 19 30.91 0.02 63.04
C GLN A 19 32.33 -0.43 63.35
N VAL A 20 33.08 -0.88 62.33
CA VAL A 20 34.48 -1.31 62.49
C VAL A 20 35.38 -0.13 62.86
N ASP A 21 35.23 1.02 62.18
CA ASP A 21 36.03 2.22 62.46
C ASP A 21 35.76 2.75 63.89
N ALA A 22 34.51 2.68 64.37
CA ALA A 22 34.14 3.04 65.73
C ALA A 22 34.74 2.09 66.79
N ALA A 23 34.69 0.77 66.57
CA ALA A 23 35.28 -0.20 67.48
C ALA A 23 36.82 -0.08 67.54
N VAL A 24 37.46 0.15 66.39
CA VAL A 24 38.92 0.40 66.32
C VAL A 24 39.29 1.70 67.05
N ALA A 25 38.44 2.75 66.96
CA ALA A 25 38.66 3.99 67.71
C ALA A 25 38.54 3.78 69.23
N SER A 26 37.55 3.00 69.68
CA SER A 26 37.40 2.63 71.11
C SER A 26 38.61 1.88 71.64
N LEU A 27 39.06 0.84 70.91
CA LEU A 27 40.23 0.05 71.27
C LEU A 27 41.51 0.88 71.33
N ARG A 28 41.67 1.85 70.41
CA ARG A 28 42.79 2.80 70.46
C ARG A 28 42.72 3.70 71.71
N GLY A 29 41.52 4.15 72.09
CA GLY A 29 41.32 4.91 73.33
C GLY A 29 41.65 4.10 74.58
N GLU A 30 41.16 2.87 74.67
CA GLU A 30 41.45 1.95 75.78
C GLU A 30 42.94 1.61 75.89
N LEU A 31 43.64 1.43 74.77
CA LEU A 31 45.09 1.21 74.76
C LEU A 31 45.86 2.43 75.26
N GLU A 32 45.44 3.64 74.90
CA GLU A 32 46.09 4.86 75.36
C GLU A 32 45.84 5.09 76.86
N GLU A 33 44.64 4.78 77.35
CA GLU A 33 44.32 4.82 78.78
C GLU A 33 45.16 3.80 79.57
N LEU A 34 45.26 2.56 79.09
CA LEU A 34 46.11 1.52 79.70
C LEU A 34 47.59 1.92 79.71
N ARG A 35 48.08 2.54 78.64
CA ARG A 35 49.45 3.08 78.59
C ARG A 35 49.68 4.16 79.63
N SER A 36 48.80 5.16 79.71
CA SER A 36 48.90 6.24 80.70
C SER A 36 48.83 5.71 82.15
N ARG A 37 48.01 4.68 82.39
CA ARG A 37 47.93 3.99 83.68
C ARG A 37 49.20 3.21 84.00
N GLY A 38 49.83 2.59 82.99
CA GLY A 38 51.12 1.94 83.12
C GLY A 38 52.25 2.92 83.46
N GLU A 39 52.30 4.07 82.78
CA GLU A 39 53.30 5.12 83.02
C GLU A 39 53.18 5.72 84.43
N THR A 40 51.95 6.03 84.87
CA THR A 40 51.71 6.53 86.23
C THR A 40 52.07 5.50 87.31
N ALA A 41 51.77 4.22 87.08
CA ALA A 41 52.22 3.14 87.97
C ALA A 41 53.75 3.02 88.02
N ALA A 42 54.43 3.15 86.87
CA ALA A 42 55.89 3.12 86.80
C ALA A 42 56.53 4.28 87.59
N LEU A 43 56.04 5.51 87.41
CA LEU A 43 56.50 6.67 88.17
C LEU A 43 56.29 6.50 89.68
N ALA A 44 55.15 5.94 90.10
CA ALA A 44 54.88 5.65 91.50
C ALA A 44 55.85 4.60 92.08
N THR A 45 56.21 3.57 91.29
CA THR A 45 57.22 2.60 91.72
C THR A 45 58.61 3.21 91.83
N GLU A 46 58.99 4.09 90.89
CA GLU A 46 60.28 4.77 90.90
C GLU A 46 60.42 5.69 92.11
N ALA A 47 59.38 6.49 92.41
CA ALA A 47 59.35 7.33 93.61
C ALA A 47 59.48 6.51 94.90
N ARG A 48 58.86 5.33 94.95
CA ARG A 48 58.97 4.43 96.12
C ARG A 48 60.39 3.86 96.27
N VAL A 49 61.07 3.56 95.16
CA VAL A 49 62.47 3.10 95.18
C VAL A 49 63.40 4.22 95.66
N GLN A 50 63.20 5.46 95.20
CA GLN A 50 63.97 6.61 95.65
C GLN A 50 63.82 6.84 97.16
N HIS A 51 62.60 6.82 97.69
CA HIS A 51 62.37 6.95 99.13
C HIS A 51 63.07 5.85 99.95
N LEU A 52 63.01 4.60 99.48
CA LEU A 52 63.70 3.49 100.16
C LEU A 52 65.23 3.63 100.11
N SER A 53 65.78 4.20 99.04
CA SER A 53 67.22 4.49 98.97
C SER A 53 67.64 5.59 99.94
N GLU A 54 66.84 6.66 100.05
CA GLU A 54 67.10 7.74 101.02
C GLU A 54 67.03 7.23 102.47
N ASP A 55 66.06 6.37 102.78
CA ASP A 55 65.93 5.74 104.11
C ASP A 55 67.14 4.85 104.44
N LEU A 56 67.68 4.14 103.44
CA LEU A 56 68.87 3.30 103.58
C LEU A 56 70.11 4.15 103.88
N ASP A 57 70.33 5.23 103.12
CA ASP A 57 71.45 6.16 103.35
C ASP A 57 71.36 6.84 104.73
N ALA A 58 70.14 7.17 105.16
CA ALA A 58 69.89 7.69 106.51
C ALA A 58 70.15 6.64 107.60
N ALA A 59 69.96 5.34 107.32
CA ALA A 59 70.30 4.27 108.24
C ALA A 59 71.83 4.03 108.31
N VAL A 60 72.52 4.07 107.18
CA VAL A 60 73.99 3.93 107.10
C VAL A 60 74.68 5.06 107.86
N SER A 61 74.29 6.31 107.61
CA SER A 61 74.86 7.46 108.34
C SER A 61 74.63 7.41 109.85
N ARG A 62 73.51 6.84 110.31
CA ARG A 62 73.26 6.58 111.75
C ARG A 62 74.18 5.50 112.31
N ALA A 63 74.47 4.46 111.53
CA ALA A 63 75.43 3.42 111.92
C ALA A 63 76.85 3.99 112.02
N ASP A 64 77.30 4.78 111.05
CA ASP A 64 78.62 5.44 111.07
C ASP A 64 78.77 6.38 112.28
N GLN A 65 77.70 7.11 112.62
CA GLN A 65 77.69 7.96 113.81
C GLN A 65 77.78 7.14 115.11
N ALA A 66 77.14 5.96 115.16
CA ALA A 66 77.26 5.06 116.30
C ALA A 66 78.68 4.49 116.40
N GLU A 67 79.29 4.11 115.28
CA GLU A 67 80.67 3.63 115.23
C GLU A 67 81.67 4.71 115.67
N ALA A 68 81.51 5.95 115.18
CA ALA A 68 82.32 7.08 115.62
C ALA A 68 82.17 7.38 117.12
N ARG A 69 80.97 7.19 117.70
CA ARG A 69 80.76 7.30 119.15
C ARG A 69 81.48 6.19 119.90
N MET A 70 81.45 4.96 119.40
CA MET A 70 82.18 3.83 120.00
C MET A 70 83.69 4.06 119.97
N LEU A 71 84.25 4.55 118.86
CA LEU A 71 85.67 4.88 118.75
C LEU A 71 86.10 6.01 119.70
N ARG A 72 85.27 7.05 119.86
CA ARG A 72 85.52 8.11 120.85
C ARG A 72 85.49 7.59 122.29
N LEU A 73 84.53 6.70 122.60
CA LEU A 73 84.45 6.08 123.91
C LEU A 73 85.69 5.20 124.17
N ALA A 74 86.15 4.46 123.17
CA ALA A 74 87.38 3.66 123.26
C ALA A 74 88.63 4.53 123.48
N GLN A 75 88.74 5.67 122.79
CA GLN A 75 89.81 6.64 123.04
C GLN A 75 89.74 7.22 124.45
N GLN A 76 88.53 7.53 124.95
CA GLN A 76 88.35 8.05 126.31
C GLN A 76 88.74 7.01 127.38
N VAL A 77 88.47 5.73 127.14
CA VAL A 77 88.94 4.64 128.00
C VAL A 77 90.47 4.53 127.95
N GLN A 78 91.08 4.66 126.78
CA GLN A 78 92.54 4.60 126.64
C GLN A 78 93.23 5.79 127.35
N THR A 79 92.66 6.99 127.30
CA THR A 79 93.20 8.14 128.06
C THR A 79 93.03 7.97 129.57
N LEU A 80 91.93 7.36 130.02
CA LEU A 80 91.75 7.04 131.44
C LEU A 80 92.73 5.95 131.91
N ASP A 81 93.02 4.94 131.07
CA ASP A 81 94.07 3.94 131.32
C ASP A 81 95.47 4.58 131.38
N GLU A 82 95.76 5.59 130.55
CA GLU A 82 97.03 6.35 130.59
C GLU A 82 97.13 7.25 131.84
N GLU A 83 96.05 7.93 132.23
CA GLU A 83 95.96 8.73 133.45
C GLU A 83 96.09 7.88 134.74
N GLU A 84 95.48 6.69 134.78
CA GLU A 84 95.67 5.74 135.88
C GLU A 84 97.07 5.08 135.87
N GLY A 85 97.75 5.03 134.72
CA GLY A 85 99.10 4.51 134.56
C GLY A 85 100.19 5.40 135.19
N GLU A 86 100.00 6.72 135.19
CA GLU A 86 100.95 7.68 135.80
C GLU A 86 100.72 7.90 137.31
N GLU A 87 99.50 7.72 137.83
CA GLU A 87 99.22 7.76 139.28
C GLU A 87 99.55 6.45 140.02
N ALA A 88 99.82 5.34 139.30
CA ALA A 88 100.13 4.05 139.90
C ALA A 88 101.59 3.88 140.39
N ALA A 89 102.43 4.91 140.33
CA ALA A 89 103.87 4.80 140.62
C ALA A 89 104.31 5.16 142.05
N GLU A 90 103.53 5.88 142.86
CA GLU A 90 103.94 6.27 144.23
C GLU A 90 102.73 6.48 145.18
N GLY A 91 102.05 5.39 145.57
CA GLY A 91 101.02 5.44 146.61
C GLY A 91 100.13 4.20 146.65
N ASP A 92 100.19 3.47 147.77
CA ASP A 92 99.31 2.37 148.19
C ASP A 92 98.91 1.29 147.16
N ALA A 93 99.61 0.15 147.25
CA ALA A 93 99.27 -1.08 146.55
C ALA A 93 97.88 -1.66 146.91
N GLU A 94 97.18 -1.12 147.90
CA GLU A 94 95.85 -1.57 148.34
C GLU A 94 94.70 -0.92 147.55
N GLU A 95 94.78 0.37 147.20
CA GLU A 95 93.71 1.08 146.45
C GLU A 95 93.69 0.67 144.97
N GLY A 96 94.86 0.54 144.32
CA GLY A 96 94.95 -0.02 142.96
C GLY A 96 94.55 -1.49 142.86
N ARG A 97 94.57 -2.24 143.97
CA ARG A 97 93.97 -3.59 144.04
C ARG A 97 92.45 -3.50 144.18
N GLN A 98 91.94 -2.57 144.99
CA GLN A 98 90.49 -2.37 145.15
C GLN A 98 89.82 -1.80 143.89
N THR A 99 90.41 -0.84 143.17
CA THR A 99 89.90 -0.36 141.88
C THR A 99 89.96 -1.42 140.81
N ARG A 100 91.04 -2.21 140.70
CA ARG A 100 91.08 -3.37 139.78
C ARG A 100 90.05 -4.45 140.13
N VAL A 101 89.81 -4.71 141.41
CA VAL A 101 88.75 -5.64 141.85
C VAL A 101 87.36 -5.08 141.54
N ARG A 102 87.12 -3.77 141.77
CA ARG A 102 85.86 -3.09 141.44
C ARG A 102 85.63 -3.01 139.92
N PHE A 103 86.65 -2.72 139.13
CA PHE A 103 86.60 -2.73 137.66
C PHE A 103 86.42 -4.15 137.13
N ALA A 104 87.06 -5.16 137.71
CA ALA A 104 86.81 -6.56 137.35
C ALA A 104 85.39 -7.00 137.72
N GLU A 105 84.83 -6.50 138.83
CA GLU A 105 83.45 -6.74 139.22
C GLU A 105 82.46 -6.02 138.29
N ILE A 106 82.74 -4.76 137.91
CA ILE A 106 81.94 -4.00 136.92
C ILE A 106 82.04 -4.64 135.53
N LEU A 107 83.23 -5.09 135.10
CA LEU A 107 83.42 -5.82 133.85
C LEU A 107 82.68 -7.15 133.87
N ARG A 108 82.68 -7.87 135.00
CA ARG A 108 81.92 -9.10 135.16
C ARG A 108 80.41 -8.87 135.14
N VAL A 109 79.92 -7.81 135.78
CA VAL A 109 78.50 -7.42 135.73
C VAL A 109 78.12 -6.93 134.33
N ALA A 110 78.98 -6.19 133.65
CA ALA A 110 78.79 -5.75 132.27
C ALA A 110 78.83 -6.93 131.30
N GLU A 111 79.69 -7.93 131.52
CA GLU A 111 79.76 -9.17 130.75
C GLU A 111 78.49 -10.00 130.96
N ASP A 112 77.97 -10.09 132.20
CA ASP A 112 76.72 -10.80 132.50
C ASP A 112 75.50 -10.04 131.94
N GLN A 113 75.52 -8.71 131.98
CA GLN A 113 74.50 -7.85 131.35
C GLN A 113 74.57 -7.92 129.81
N ALA A 114 75.76 -7.98 129.22
CA ALA A 114 75.94 -8.16 127.79
C ALA A 114 75.50 -9.57 127.37
N SER A 115 75.86 -10.60 128.13
CA SER A 115 75.44 -11.99 127.92
C SER A 115 73.92 -12.12 128.00
N THR A 116 73.28 -11.51 128.98
CA THR A 116 71.80 -11.51 129.08
C THR A 116 71.14 -10.70 127.97
N LEU A 117 71.70 -9.56 127.57
CA LEU A 117 71.22 -8.80 126.40
C LEU A 117 71.36 -9.59 125.10
N VAL A 118 72.48 -10.27 124.89
CA VAL A 118 72.73 -11.12 123.72
C VAL A 118 71.76 -12.31 123.71
N ASN A 119 71.55 -12.96 124.85
CA ASN A 119 70.60 -14.07 124.97
C ASN A 119 69.16 -13.61 124.71
N ASN A 120 68.75 -12.47 125.28
CA ASN A 120 67.44 -11.89 125.05
C ASN A 120 67.26 -11.44 123.59
N ALA A 121 68.29 -10.82 122.99
CA ALA A 121 68.27 -10.43 121.58
C ALA A 121 68.21 -11.66 120.66
N SER A 122 68.94 -12.74 120.96
CA SER A 122 68.87 -13.98 120.19
C SER A 122 67.49 -14.64 120.29
N THR A 123 66.91 -14.70 121.49
CA THR A 123 65.57 -15.26 121.71
C THR A 123 64.49 -14.42 121.02
N SER A 124 64.62 -13.09 121.06
CA SER A 124 63.74 -12.18 120.33
C SER A 124 63.88 -12.32 118.82
N ALA A 125 65.11 -12.47 118.30
CA ALA A 125 65.36 -12.70 116.88
C ALA A 125 64.79 -14.04 116.41
N GLU A 126 64.97 -15.12 117.17
CA GLU A 126 64.38 -16.42 116.89
C GLU A 126 62.85 -16.35 116.86
N ARG A 127 62.23 -15.69 117.84
CA ARG A 127 60.78 -15.49 117.83
C ARG A 127 60.30 -14.70 116.60
N ILE A 128 61.00 -13.62 116.23
CA ILE A 128 60.65 -12.84 115.03
C ILE A 128 60.80 -13.69 113.76
N LEU A 129 61.85 -14.51 113.66
CA LEU A 129 62.05 -15.41 112.52
C LEU A 129 60.99 -16.50 112.45
N ASP A 130 60.63 -17.11 113.58
CA ASP A 130 59.56 -18.10 113.64
C ASP A 130 58.22 -17.47 113.26
N ASP A 131 57.88 -16.30 113.83
CA ASP A 131 56.67 -15.56 113.47
C ASP A 131 56.65 -15.21 111.98
N ALA A 132 57.75 -14.70 111.42
CA ALA A 132 57.88 -14.39 110.00
C ALA A 132 57.79 -15.64 109.11
N ASN A 133 58.36 -16.76 109.53
CA ASN A 133 58.24 -18.04 108.81
C ASN A 133 56.80 -18.55 108.82
N THR A 134 56.12 -18.50 109.98
CA THR A 134 54.71 -18.91 110.06
C THR A 134 53.82 -18.01 109.20
N GLU A 135 54.07 -16.70 109.19
CA GLU A 135 53.32 -15.76 108.37
C GLU A 135 53.58 -15.95 106.88
N ARG A 136 54.85 -16.17 106.49
CA ARG A 136 55.20 -16.54 105.11
C ARG A 136 54.46 -17.80 104.67
N ASP A 137 54.40 -18.82 105.53
CA ASP A 137 53.76 -20.09 105.19
C ASP A 137 52.23 -19.95 105.13
N ARG A 138 51.63 -19.09 105.97
CA ARG A 138 50.21 -18.69 105.84
C ARG A 138 49.96 -17.99 104.51
N ILE A 139 50.70 -16.92 104.18
CA ILE A 139 50.56 -16.18 102.93
C ILE A 139 50.72 -17.10 101.72
N ARG A 140 51.70 -18.02 101.75
CA ARG A 140 51.89 -19.00 100.67
C ARG A 140 50.70 -19.94 100.54
N LYS A 141 50.17 -20.44 101.65
CA LYS A 141 49.01 -21.32 101.63
C LYS A 141 47.78 -20.59 101.12
N ASP A 142 47.52 -19.39 101.62
CA ASP A 142 46.37 -18.57 101.20
C ASP A 142 46.48 -18.21 99.71
N ALA A 143 47.66 -17.80 99.24
CA ALA A 143 47.91 -17.55 97.81
C ALA A 143 47.73 -18.80 96.94
N GLN A 144 48.11 -19.99 97.43
CA GLN A 144 47.89 -21.26 96.73
C GLN A 144 46.39 -21.61 96.66
N GLU A 145 45.65 -21.42 97.76
CA GLU A 145 44.21 -21.65 97.80
C GLU A 145 43.45 -20.67 96.90
N GLU A 146 43.83 -19.38 96.90
CA GLU A 146 43.27 -18.38 96.00
C GLU A 146 43.60 -18.68 94.54
N ALA A 147 44.85 -19.02 94.21
CA ALA A 147 45.23 -19.41 92.85
C ALA A 147 44.44 -20.65 92.37
N ALA A 148 44.25 -21.64 93.25
CA ALA A 148 43.44 -22.82 92.94
C ALA A 148 41.96 -22.45 92.69
N ARG A 149 41.38 -21.54 93.49
CA ARG A 149 40.01 -21.04 93.28
C ARG A 149 39.87 -20.30 91.96
N VAL A 150 40.79 -19.38 91.64
CA VAL A 150 40.78 -18.64 90.38
C VAL A 150 40.92 -19.58 89.19
N LEU A 151 41.79 -20.59 89.27
CA LEU A 151 41.93 -21.60 88.21
C LEU A 151 40.64 -22.43 88.03
N GLN A 152 40.00 -22.84 89.12
CA GLN A 152 38.73 -23.58 89.05
C GLN A 152 37.60 -22.73 88.47
N GLU A 153 37.51 -21.46 88.86
CA GLU A 153 36.53 -20.51 88.34
C GLU A 153 36.76 -20.26 86.84
N ALA A 154 38.01 -20.01 86.43
CA ALA A 154 38.39 -19.83 85.03
C ALA A 154 38.11 -21.09 84.19
N GLN A 155 38.38 -22.28 84.72
CA GLN A 155 38.04 -23.55 84.06
C GLN A 155 36.53 -23.71 83.92
N HIS A 156 35.77 -23.40 84.96
CA HIS A 156 34.31 -23.48 84.91
C HIS A 156 33.71 -22.49 83.91
N GLU A 157 34.19 -21.24 83.89
CA GLU A 157 33.77 -20.22 82.93
C GLU A 157 34.12 -20.65 81.49
N ALA A 158 35.31 -21.21 81.26
CA ALA A 158 35.71 -21.75 79.96
C ALA A 158 34.81 -22.92 79.51
N GLU A 159 34.45 -23.83 80.42
CA GLU A 159 33.52 -24.92 80.14
C GLU A 159 32.11 -24.41 79.83
N LEU A 160 31.62 -23.41 80.55
CA LEU A 160 30.33 -22.78 80.29
C LEU A 160 30.32 -22.08 78.93
N ALA A 161 31.34 -21.30 78.62
CA ALA A 161 31.50 -20.63 77.32
C ALA A 161 31.56 -21.65 76.18
N ARG A 162 32.30 -22.75 76.37
CA ARG A 162 32.38 -23.84 75.40
C ARG A 162 31.02 -24.51 75.18
N ARG A 163 30.33 -24.91 76.25
CA ARG A 163 28.99 -25.52 76.14
C ARG A 163 28.00 -24.60 75.46
N ARG A 164 28.03 -23.31 75.80
CA ARG A 164 27.19 -22.29 75.15
C ARG A 164 27.48 -22.22 73.65
N SER A 165 28.75 -22.12 73.26
CA SER A 165 29.15 -22.12 71.85
C SER A 165 28.70 -23.39 71.13
N GLU A 166 28.86 -24.57 71.74
CA GLU A 166 28.39 -25.85 71.17
C GLU A 166 26.85 -25.85 70.98
N THR A 167 26.09 -25.34 71.95
CA THR A 167 24.62 -25.22 71.81
C THR A 167 24.21 -24.23 70.72
N GLU A 168 24.89 -23.08 70.62
CA GLU A 168 24.63 -22.10 69.57
C GLU A 168 24.97 -22.67 68.19
N GLN A 169 26.11 -23.36 68.05
CA GLN A 169 26.51 -24.03 66.80
C GLN A 169 25.49 -25.10 66.38
N THR A 170 25.03 -25.94 67.32
CA THR A 170 23.99 -26.94 67.01
C THR A 170 22.67 -26.30 66.63
N ALA A 171 22.27 -25.20 67.29
CA ALA A 171 21.06 -24.46 66.94
C ALA A 171 21.15 -23.82 65.55
N HIS A 172 22.29 -23.19 65.22
CA HIS A 172 22.52 -22.63 63.88
C HIS A 172 22.53 -23.71 62.81
N ARG A 173 23.18 -24.84 63.07
CA ARG A 173 23.18 -25.98 62.15
C ARG A 173 21.76 -26.51 61.90
N ALA A 174 20.96 -26.68 62.96
CA ALA A 174 19.58 -27.13 62.82
C ALA A 174 18.74 -26.13 62.00
N ARG A 175 18.92 -24.81 62.21
CA ARG A 175 18.26 -23.78 61.39
C ARG A 175 18.64 -23.89 59.91
N ILE A 176 19.93 -24.00 59.60
CA ILE A 176 20.40 -24.15 58.22
C ILE A 176 19.83 -25.43 57.58
N GLU A 177 19.80 -26.55 58.31
CA GLU A 177 19.21 -27.80 57.81
C GLU A 177 17.71 -27.66 57.51
N THR A 178 16.95 -26.96 58.37
CA THR A 178 15.53 -26.66 58.10
C THR A 178 15.32 -25.73 56.92
N GLU A 179 16.16 -24.69 56.78
CA GLU A 179 16.09 -23.75 55.68
C GLU A 179 16.42 -24.43 54.35
N LEU A 180 17.48 -25.24 54.31
CA LEU A 180 17.84 -26.06 53.14
C LEU A 180 16.73 -27.04 52.77
N GLY A 181 16.09 -27.68 53.75
CA GLY A 181 14.92 -28.52 53.52
C GLY A 181 13.77 -27.74 52.86
N SER A 182 13.44 -26.57 53.40
CA SER A 182 12.37 -25.71 52.87
C SER A 182 12.68 -25.19 51.45
N LEU A 183 13.94 -24.87 51.16
CA LEU A 183 14.38 -24.45 49.83
C LEU A 183 14.30 -25.62 48.85
N GLY A 184 14.73 -26.82 49.26
CA GLY A 184 14.59 -28.03 48.44
C GLY A 184 13.14 -28.35 48.11
N GLU A 185 12.22 -28.20 49.07
CA GLU A 185 10.78 -28.36 48.84
C GLU A 185 10.25 -27.33 47.85
N LYS A 186 10.60 -26.05 48.01
CA LYS A 186 10.22 -24.97 47.07
C LYS A 186 10.74 -25.21 45.66
N VAL A 187 11.99 -25.67 45.52
CA VAL A 187 12.56 -26.04 44.21
C VAL A 187 11.76 -27.20 43.61
N SER A 188 11.49 -28.26 44.38
CA SER A 188 10.69 -29.39 43.90
C SER A 188 9.27 -28.99 43.50
N GLN A 189 8.69 -27.99 44.17
CA GLN A 189 7.39 -27.45 43.84
C GLN A 189 7.45 -26.64 42.54
N ALA A 190 8.42 -25.74 42.41
CA ALA A 190 8.65 -24.96 41.20
C ALA A 190 8.90 -25.87 39.98
N ASP A 191 9.64 -26.97 40.14
CA ASP A 191 9.87 -27.94 39.08
C ASP A 191 8.57 -28.64 38.64
N ARG A 192 7.71 -29.02 39.59
CA ARG A 192 6.38 -29.60 39.28
C ARG A 192 5.49 -28.59 38.55
N GLU A 193 5.46 -27.35 39.01
CA GLU A 193 4.69 -26.27 38.37
C GLU A 193 5.22 -25.98 36.96
N ALA A 194 6.54 -25.93 36.77
CA ALA A 194 7.16 -25.76 35.46
C ALA A 194 6.81 -26.89 34.49
N GLN A 195 6.79 -28.15 34.95
CA GLN A 195 6.37 -29.29 34.13
C GLN A 195 4.88 -29.22 33.74
N VAL A 196 4.01 -28.79 34.65
CA VAL A 196 2.59 -28.57 34.35
C VAL A 196 2.41 -27.47 33.31
N LEU A 197 3.09 -26.33 33.50
CA LEU A 197 3.04 -25.21 32.55
C LEU A 197 3.58 -25.60 31.17
N LEU A 198 4.68 -26.36 31.10
CA LEU A 198 5.20 -26.89 29.83
C LEU A 198 4.19 -27.82 29.16
N GLY A 199 3.58 -28.75 29.91
CA GLY A 199 2.57 -29.66 29.38
C GLY A 199 1.28 -28.94 28.94
N GLU A 200 0.92 -27.82 29.58
CA GLU A 200 -0.19 -26.96 29.15
C GLU A 200 0.16 -26.16 27.90
N ALA A 201 1.36 -25.58 27.85
CA ALA A 201 1.86 -24.85 26.69
C ALA A 201 1.96 -25.75 25.45
N GLU A 202 2.45 -26.99 25.61
CA GLU A 202 2.51 -27.99 24.53
C GLU A 202 1.11 -28.36 24.03
N ARG A 203 0.15 -28.59 24.94
CA ARG A 203 -1.25 -28.87 24.59
C ARG A 203 -1.90 -27.68 23.88
N ALA A 204 -1.67 -26.46 24.36
CA ALA A 204 -2.16 -25.24 23.72
C ALA A 204 -1.55 -25.04 22.33
N ALA A 205 -0.24 -25.25 22.18
CA ALA A 205 0.44 -25.19 20.90
C ALA A 205 -0.07 -26.25 19.92
N ALA A 206 -0.32 -27.48 20.38
CA ALA A 206 -0.92 -28.53 19.56
C ALA A 206 -2.36 -28.18 19.15
N ALA A 207 -3.16 -27.61 20.04
CA ALA A 207 -4.51 -27.14 19.75
C ALA A 207 -4.51 -26.02 18.69
N MET A 208 -3.62 -25.02 18.81
CA MET A 208 -3.48 -23.95 17.83
C MET A 208 -3.04 -24.50 16.45
N ARG A 209 -2.07 -25.42 16.41
CA ARG A 209 -1.67 -26.07 15.15
C ARG A 209 -2.83 -26.84 14.51
N ALA A 210 -3.62 -27.56 15.31
CA ALA A 210 -4.79 -28.28 14.82
C ALA A 210 -5.89 -27.33 14.30
N GLN A 211 -6.09 -26.18 14.96
CA GLN A 211 -7.03 -25.16 14.51
C GLN A 211 -6.59 -24.54 13.18
N VAL A 212 -5.33 -24.09 13.08
CA VAL A 212 -4.79 -23.52 11.83
C VAL A 212 -4.86 -24.52 10.68
N GLN A 213 -4.60 -25.80 10.94
CA GLN A 213 -4.71 -26.83 9.92
C GLN A 213 -6.16 -27.00 9.42
N ARG A 214 -7.14 -27.00 10.34
CA ARG A 214 -8.57 -27.05 9.97
C ARG A 214 -8.99 -25.83 9.15
N GLU A 215 -8.64 -24.64 9.62
CA GLU A 215 -8.94 -23.39 8.89
C GLU A 215 -8.27 -23.38 7.51
N THR A 216 -7.05 -23.87 7.39
CA THR A 216 -6.34 -23.99 6.11
C THR A 216 -7.05 -24.97 5.17
N ASP A 217 -7.50 -26.11 5.68
CA ASP A 217 -8.20 -27.11 4.88
C ASP A 217 -9.60 -26.65 4.48
N ASP A 218 -10.32 -25.92 5.36
CA ASP A 218 -11.59 -25.27 5.04
C ASP A 218 -11.41 -24.21 3.94
N LEU A 219 -10.38 -23.36 4.04
CA LEU A 219 -10.05 -22.38 3.00
C LEU A 219 -9.70 -23.03 1.66
N LYS A 220 -9.00 -24.17 1.66
CA LYS A 220 -8.73 -24.94 0.42
C LYS A 220 -10.02 -25.49 -0.18
N LEU A 221 -10.92 -26.05 0.63
CA LEU A 221 -12.21 -26.57 0.16
C LEU A 221 -13.08 -25.45 -0.43
N ASP A 222 -13.07 -24.28 0.20
CA ASP A 222 -13.76 -23.09 -0.26
C ASP A 222 -13.16 -22.55 -1.57
N ALA A 223 -11.82 -22.49 -1.67
CA ALA A 223 -11.13 -22.11 -2.90
C ALA A 223 -11.46 -23.09 -4.05
N ASP A 224 -11.44 -24.41 -3.78
CA ASP A 224 -11.81 -25.43 -4.75
C ASP A 224 -13.29 -25.31 -5.19
N ARG A 225 -14.18 -24.95 -4.27
CA ARG A 225 -15.59 -24.68 -4.59
C ARG A 225 -15.72 -23.49 -5.53
N ILE A 226 -15.05 -22.38 -5.23
CA ILE A 226 -15.05 -21.17 -6.06
C ILE A 226 -14.48 -21.47 -7.45
N VAL A 227 -13.36 -22.20 -7.53
CA VAL A 227 -12.75 -22.59 -8.82
C VAL A 227 -13.69 -23.48 -9.64
N ARG A 228 -14.38 -24.44 -9.00
CA ARG A 228 -15.37 -25.29 -9.67
C ARG A 228 -16.55 -24.47 -10.19
N GLU A 229 -17.07 -23.55 -9.39
CA GLU A 229 -18.15 -22.65 -9.81
C GLU A 229 -17.72 -21.72 -10.95
N ALA A 230 -16.54 -21.12 -10.86
CA ALA A 230 -15.99 -20.26 -11.91
C ALA A 230 -15.79 -21.02 -13.23
N LYS A 231 -15.30 -22.28 -13.17
CA LYS A 231 -15.20 -23.16 -14.34
C LYS A 231 -16.56 -23.48 -14.93
N ALA A 232 -17.58 -23.77 -14.11
CA ALA A 232 -18.94 -24.02 -14.58
C ALA A 232 -19.52 -22.79 -15.29
N ARG A 233 -19.43 -21.60 -14.68
CA ARG A 233 -19.87 -20.33 -15.30
C ARG A 233 -19.14 -20.04 -16.60
N ARG A 234 -17.84 -20.34 -16.69
CA ARG A 234 -17.08 -20.19 -17.94
C ARG A 234 -17.63 -21.10 -19.04
N VAL A 235 -17.92 -22.36 -18.75
CA VAL A 235 -18.51 -23.29 -19.73
C VAL A 235 -19.89 -22.81 -20.16
N GLU A 236 -20.71 -22.29 -19.25
CA GLU A 236 -22.02 -21.70 -19.56
C GLU A 236 -21.90 -20.48 -20.48
N LEU A 237 -20.94 -19.58 -20.21
CA LEU A 237 -20.68 -18.41 -21.04
C LEU A 237 -20.14 -18.80 -22.42
N ASP A 238 -19.21 -19.74 -22.49
CA ASP A 238 -18.68 -20.25 -23.76
C ASP A 238 -19.82 -20.86 -24.60
N ALA A 239 -20.71 -21.65 -23.99
CA ALA A 239 -21.88 -22.21 -24.66
C ALA A 239 -22.89 -21.14 -25.10
N ALA A 240 -23.06 -20.06 -24.33
CA ALA A 240 -23.93 -18.95 -24.71
C ALA A 240 -23.34 -18.15 -25.88
N ILE A 241 -22.02 -17.95 -25.92
CA ILE A 241 -21.32 -17.30 -27.02
C ILE A 241 -21.44 -18.13 -28.29
N THR A 242 -21.21 -19.45 -28.24
CA THR A 242 -21.36 -20.31 -29.42
C THR A 242 -22.78 -20.30 -29.95
N ARG A 243 -23.80 -20.39 -29.07
CA ARG A 243 -25.21 -20.25 -29.48
C ARG A 243 -25.49 -18.93 -30.17
N ARG A 244 -25.02 -17.81 -29.61
CA ARG A 244 -25.19 -16.48 -30.23
C ARG A 244 -24.45 -16.37 -31.56
N GLN A 245 -23.27 -16.99 -31.69
CA GLN A 245 -22.53 -17.06 -32.95
C GLN A 245 -23.29 -17.87 -33.99
N ASP A 246 -23.82 -19.04 -33.62
CA ASP A 246 -24.60 -19.90 -34.51
C ASP A 246 -25.89 -19.19 -34.96
N ASP A 247 -26.62 -18.55 -34.04
CA ASP A 247 -27.83 -17.76 -34.35
C ASP A 247 -27.49 -16.60 -35.30
N ALA A 248 -26.43 -15.86 -35.03
CA ALA A 248 -25.98 -14.77 -35.90
C ALA A 248 -25.53 -15.27 -37.29
N GLN A 249 -24.86 -16.42 -37.37
CA GLN A 249 -24.48 -17.05 -38.64
C GLN A 249 -25.72 -17.49 -39.42
N GLN A 250 -26.71 -18.07 -38.76
CA GLN A 250 -27.97 -18.48 -39.39
C GLN A 250 -28.75 -17.26 -39.90
N GLU A 251 -28.85 -16.19 -39.11
CA GLU A 251 -29.48 -14.94 -39.55
C GLU A 251 -28.73 -14.31 -40.73
N PHE A 252 -27.40 -14.32 -40.71
CA PHE A 252 -26.58 -13.83 -41.82
C PHE A 252 -26.81 -14.65 -43.09
N LEU A 253 -26.83 -15.99 -43.01
CA LEU A 253 -27.14 -16.86 -44.15
C LEU A 253 -28.57 -16.65 -44.66
N ARG A 254 -29.54 -16.46 -43.76
CA ARG A 254 -30.94 -16.15 -44.12
C ARG A 254 -31.05 -14.82 -44.86
N LEU A 255 -30.43 -13.76 -44.34
CA LEU A 255 -30.41 -12.46 -44.99
C LEU A 255 -29.64 -12.49 -46.32
N HIS A 256 -28.53 -13.22 -46.37
CA HIS A 256 -27.75 -13.38 -47.58
C HIS A 256 -28.53 -14.11 -48.67
N SER A 257 -29.17 -15.25 -48.35
CA SER A 257 -30.03 -15.96 -49.30
C SER A 257 -31.24 -15.12 -49.74
N GLN A 258 -31.84 -14.34 -48.83
CA GLN A 258 -32.89 -13.39 -49.17
C GLN A 258 -32.40 -12.30 -50.13
N ALA A 259 -31.19 -11.76 -49.90
CA ALA A 259 -30.57 -10.77 -50.77
C ALA A 259 -30.22 -11.36 -52.15
N VAL A 260 -29.69 -12.58 -52.21
CA VAL A 260 -29.42 -13.31 -53.47
C VAL A 260 -30.72 -13.53 -54.23
N ALA A 261 -31.77 -14.05 -53.59
CA ALA A 261 -33.07 -14.24 -54.23
C ALA A 261 -33.69 -12.91 -54.72
N HIS A 262 -33.48 -11.80 -54.00
CA HIS A 262 -33.90 -10.48 -54.44
C HIS A 262 -33.08 -9.98 -55.64
N ALA A 263 -31.77 -10.18 -55.64
CA ALA A 263 -30.90 -9.85 -56.77
C ALA A 263 -31.28 -10.69 -58.00
N GLU A 264 -31.47 -12.00 -57.85
CA GLU A 264 -31.93 -12.90 -58.92
C GLU A 264 -33.27 -12.43 -59.50
N ARG A 265 -34.24 -12.06 -58.65
CA ARG A 265 -35.53 -11.51 -59.10
C ARG A 265 -35.36 -10.22 -59.91
N ILE A 266 -34.51 -9.29 -59.45
CA ILE A 266 -34.22 -8.05 -60.20
C ILE A 266 -33.57 -8.40 -61.54
N THR A 267 -32.61 -9.33 -61.57
CA THR A 267 -31.95 -9.73 -62.83
C THR A 267 -32.92 -10.41 -63.79
N SER A 268 -33.82 -11.26 -63.29
CA SER A 268 -34.87 -11.89 -64.10
C SER A 268 -35.83 -10.85 -64.66
N ASP A 269 -36.36 -9.94 -63.83
CA ASP A 269 -37.26 -8.87 -64.26
C ASP A 269 -36.57 -7.91 -65.26
N ALA A 270 -35.28 -7.61 -65.04
CA ALA A 270 -34.49 -6.85 -66.01
C ALA A 270 -34.33 -7.60 -67.34
N ASN A 271 -34.05 -8.90 -67.31
CA ASN A 271 -33.95 -9.73 -68.51
C ASN A 271 -35.29 -9.84 -69.24
N ASP A 272 -36.40 -9.97 -68.53
CA ASP A 272 -37.76 -10.01 -69.09
C ASP A 272 -38.13 -8.68 -69.73
N LYS A 273 -37.78 -7.55 -69.09
CA LYS A 273 -37.94 -6.21 -69.68
C LYS A 273 -37.09 -6.03 -70.93
N VAL A 274 -35.84 -6.48 -70.93
CA VAL A 274 -34.97 -6.45 -72.11
C VAL A 274 -35.54 -7.33 -73.22
N ALA A 275 -35.99 -8.54 -72.92
CA ALA A 275 -36.61 -9.44 -73.89
C ALA A 275 -37.91 -8.87 -74.48
N SER A 276 -38.77 -8.30 -73.63
CA SER A 276 -40.02 -7.63 -74.04
C SER A 276 -39.74 -6.39 -74.90
N ALA A 277 -38.75 -5.57 -74.51
CA ALA A 277 -38.33 -4.41 -75.31
C ALA A 277 -37.77 -4.83 -76.68
N LEU A 278 -36.97 -5.90 -76.74
CA LEU A 278 -36.49 -6.47 -78.01
C LEU A 278 -37.64 -7.04 -78.87
N ALA A 279 -38.61 -7.71 -78.26
CA ALA A 279 -39.79 -8.22 -78.97
C ALA A 279 -40.66 -7.07 -79.51
N HIS A 280 -40.88 -6.02 -78.72
CA HIS A 280 -41.58 -4.81 -79.16
C HIS A 280 -40.83 -4.11 -80.30
N ALA A 281 -39.51 -3.94 -80.18
CA ALA A 281 -38.68 -3.36 -81.22
C ALA A 281 -38.76 -4.18 -82.53
N LYS A 282 -38.74 -5.51 -82.46
CA LYS A 282 -38.96 -6.39 -83.62
C LYS A 282 -40.35 -6.21 -84.21
N HIS A 283 -41.39 -6.17 -83.39
CA HIS A 283 -42.76 -5.98 -83.87
C HIS A 283 -42.93 -4.63 -84.58
N VAL A 284 -42.39 -3.55 -84.01
CA VAL A 284 -42.41 -2.22 -84.65
C VAL A 284 -41.60 -2.23 -85.95
N ALA A 285 -40.47 -2.93 -86.00
CA ALA A 285 -39.69 -3.08 -87.24
C ALA A 285 -40.48 -3.83 -88.31
N GLU A 286 -41.11 -4.97 -87.99
CA GLU A 286 -41.96 -5.74 -88.89
C GLU A 286 -43.18 -4.93 -89.36
N GLN A 287 -43.85 -4.21 -88.46
CA GLN A 287 -44.94 -3.31 -88.82
C GLN A 287 -44.45 -2.20 -89.75
N SER A 288 -43.29 -1.61 -89.46
CA SER A 288 -42.69 -0.56 -90.31
C SER A 288 -42.36 -1.08 -91.69
N GLU A 289 -41.77 -2.28 -91.80
CA GLU A 289 -41.51 -2.96 -93.08
C GLU A 289 -42.82 -3.27 -93.83
N ALA A 290 -43.87 -3.71 -93.12
CA ALA A 290 -45.18 -3.97 -93.72
C ALA A 290 -45.86 -2.67 -94.22
N TYR A 291 -45.79 -1.58 -93.45
CA TYR A 291 -46.26 -0.26 -93.88
C TYR A 291 -45.45 0.26 -95.07
N GLU A 292 -44.13 0.06 -95.09
CA GLU A 292 -43.28 0.44 -96.22
C GLU A 292 -43.64 -0.37 -97.47
N GLN A 293 -43.85 -1.69 -97.35
CA GLN A 293 -44.29 -2.56 -98.45
C GLN A 293 -45.69 -2.17 -98.96
N LEU A 294 -46.64 -1.93 -98.06
CA LEU A 294 -47.99 -1.47 -98.42
C LEU A 294 -47.92 -0.10 -99.12
N SER A 295 -47.12 0.83 -98.60
CA SER A 295 -46.92 2.15 -99.19
C SER A 295 -46.31 2.05 -100.59
N LYS A 296 -45.29 1.20 -100.79
CA LYS A 296 -44.71 0.91 -102.11
C LYS A 296 -45.72 0.29 -103.06
N ALA A 297 -46.53 -0.66 -102.60
CA ALA A 297 -47.58 -1.29 -103.41
C ALA A 297 -48.68 -0.29 -103.79
N GLN A 298 -49.13 0.55 -102.85
CA GLN A 298 -50.09 1.62 -103.11
C GLN A 298 -49.52 2.66 -104.08
N ALA A 299 -48.26 3.06 -103.92
CA ALA A 299 -47.57 3.95 -104.84
C ALA A 299 -47.52 3.35 -106.25
N ALA A 300 -47.16 2.07 -106.37
CA ALA A 300 -47.16 1.35 -107.65
C ALA A 300 -48.57 1.23 -108.27
N GLN A 301 -49.62 1.03 -107.46
CA GLN A 301 -51.00 0.98 -107.92
C GLN A 301 -51.49 2.36 -108.40
N ILE A 302 -51.19 3.43 -107.66
CA ILE A 302 -51.50 4.81 -108.06
C ILE A 302 -50.79 5.10 -109.37
N GLU A 303 -49.51 4.75 -109.50
CA GLU A 303 -48.74 4.93 -110.73
C GLU A 303 -49.34 4.14 -111.91
N ALA A 304 -49.71 2.87 -111.72
CA ALA A 304 -50.34 2.05 -112.74
C ALA A 304 -51.73 2.60 -113.16
N SER A 305 -52.56 3.02 -112.19
CA SER A 305 -53.88 3.59 -112.47
C SER A 305 -53.81 4.98 -113.14
N ALA A 306 -52.78 5.78 -112.81
CA ALA A 306 -52.51 7.04 -113.47
C ALA A 306 -52.05 6.81 -114.91
N LYS A 307 -51.16 5.83 -115.15
CA LYS A 307 -50.76 5.40 -116.50
C LYS A 307 -51.96 4.91 -117.32
N ALA A 308 -52.83 4.08 -116.73
CA ALA A 308 -54.04 3.58 -117.40
C ALA A 308 -55.05 4.69 -117.72
N ARG A 309 -55.28 5.63 -116.79
CA ARG A 309 -56.12 6.81 -117.05
C ARG A 309 -55.53 7.71 -118.13
N ALA A 310 -54.21 7.93 -118.12
CA ALA A 310 -53.52 8.70 -119.14
C ALA A 310 -53.63 8.03 -120.51
N SER A 311 -53.45 6.71 -120.61
CA SER A 311 -53.62 5.98 -121.87
C SER A 311 -55.08 6.00 -122.36
N ALA A 312 -56.05 5.82 -121.46
CA ALA A 312 -57.47 5.89 -121.81
C ALA A 312 -57.88 7.28 -122.32
N MET A 313 -57.41 8.36 -121.69
CA MET A 313 -57.63 9.73 -122.18
C MET A 313 -56.98 9.97 -123.54
N LEU A 314 -55.77 9.43 -123.77
CA LEU A 314 -55.11 9.51 -125.08
C LEU A 314 -55.88 8.75 -126.16
N ASP A 315 -56.43 7.58 -125.85
CA ASP A 315 -57.21 6.79 -126.79
C ASP A 315 -58.58 7.41 -127.06
N GLU A 316 -59.26 7.97 -126.06
CA GLU A 316 -60.48 8.75 -126.26
C GLU A 316 -60.22 10.00 -127.10
N ALA A 317 -59.12 10.72 -126.86
CA ALA A 317 -58.73 11.86 -127.67
C ALA A 317 -58.43 11.45 -129.12
N ARG A 318 -57.79 10.30 -129.35
CA ARG A 318 -57.59 9.73 -130.69
C ARG A 318 -58.91 9.35 -131.35
N GLN A 319 -59.82 8.71 -130.63
CA GLN A 319 -61.12 8.29 -131.16
C GLN A 319 -62.01 9.49 -131.49
N ARG A 320 -62.03 10.53 -130.65
CA ARG A 320 -62.70 11.81 -130.96
C ARG A 320 -62.04 12.52 -132.14
N SER A 321 -60.71 12.51 -132.22
CA SER A 321 -60.02 13.08 -133.38
C SER A 321 -60.38 12.32 -134.66
N GLN A 322 -60.44 10.99 -134.60
CA GLN A 322 -60.83 10.15 -135.73
C GLN A 322 -62.30 10.36 -136.12
N SER A 323 -63.22 10.50 -135.16
CA SER A 323 -64.63 10.78 -135.46
C SER A 323 -64.84 12.17 -136.06
N ILE A 324 -64.07 13.17 -135.61
CA ILE A 324 -64.05 14.50 -136.24
C ILE A 324 -63.52 14.36 -137.68
N VAL A 325 -62.44 13.62 -137.90
CA VAL A 325 -61.90 13.39 -139.26
C VAL A 325 -62.91 12.65 -140.14
N ASP A 326 -63.59 11.62 -139.65
CA ASP A 326 -64.59 10.87 -140.40
C ASP A 326 -65.83 11.72 -140.71
N THR A 327 -66.30 12.54 -139.76
CA THR A 327 -67.43 13.45 -140.00
C THR A 327 -67.07 14.55 -141.00
N VAL A 328 -65.87 15.11 -140.92
CA VAL A 328 -65.35 16.08 -141.91
C VAL A 328 -65.19 15.41 -143.29
N THR A 329 -64.69 14.18 -143.34
CA THR A 329 -64.53 13.42 -144.60
C THR A 329 -65.88 13.05 -145.22
N LYS A 330 -66.87 12.69 -144.39
CA LYS A 330 -68.24 12.43 -144.84
C LYS A 330 -68.89 13.69 -145.38
N HIS A 331 -68.80 14.80 -144.65
CA HIS A 331 -69.36 16.08 -145.07
C HIS A 331 -68.73 16.57 -146.38
N THR A 332 -67.41 16.48 -146.53
CA THR A 332 -66.72 16.83 -147.79
C THR A 332 -67.12 15.92 -148.95
N LYS A 333 -67.32 14.62 -148.73
CA LYS A 333 -67.88 13.70 -149.75
C LYS A 333 -69.33 14.04 -150.12
N ASP A 334 -70.18 14.36 -149.16
CA ASP A 334 -71.57 14.72 -149.40
C ASP A 334 -71.67 16.04 -150.19
N VAL A 335 -70.86 17.04 -149.84
CA VAL A 335 -70.75 18.30 -150.60
C VAL A 335 -70.22 18.05 -152.01
N LEU A 336 -69.25 17.15 -152.20
CA LEU A 336 -68.76 16.77 -153.52
C LEU A 336 -69.85 16.07 -154.34
N ARG A 337 -70.64 15.18 -153.72
CA ARG A 337 -71.72 14.43 -154.38
C ARG A 337 -72.89 15.35 -154.76
N ASP A 338 -73.25 16.30 -153.90
CA ASP A 338 -74.25 17.32 -154.19
C ASP A 338 -73.79 18.26 -155.32
N ALA A 339 -72.50 18.61 -155.34
CA ALA A 339 -71.91 19.35 -156.47
C ALA A 339 -71.94 18.53 -157.77
N GLU A 340 -71.61 17.23 -157.74
CA GLU A 340 -71.70 16.33 -158.89
C GLU A 340 -73.14 16.18 -159.41
N ASP A 341 -74.11 15.98 -158.52
CA ASP A 341 -75.53 15.85 -158.90
C ASP A 341 -76.08 17.17 -159.45
N ARG A 342 -75.62 18.31 -158.94
CA ARG A 342 -75.93 19.62 -159.53
C ARG A 342 -75.34 19.78 -160.94
N THR A 343 -74.15 19.24 -161.22
CA THR A 343 -73.60 19.21 -162.59
C THR A 343 -74.32 18.24 -163.52
N ARG A 344 -74.79 17.08 -163.01
CA ARG A 344 -75.62 16.13 -163.79
C ARG A 344 -76.98 16.73 -164.13
N SER A 345 -77.59 17.43 -163.17
CA SER A 345 -78.84 18.19 -163.36
C SER A 345 -78.71 19.24 -164.46
N LEU A 346 -77.63 20.03 -164.46
CA LEU A 346 -77.39 21.03 -165.51
C LEU A 346 -77.14 20.40 -166.90
N ARG A 347 -76.45 19.25 -166.98
CA ARG A 347 -76.28 18.49 -168.24
C ARG A 347 -77.58 17.88 -168.77
N TYR A 348 -78.43 17.40 -167.87
CA TYR A 348 -79.74 16.86 -168.22
C TYR A 348 -80.66 17.98 -168.77
N GLN A 349 -80.66 19.15 -168.12
CA GLN A 349 -81.38 20.34 -168.60
C GLN A 349 -80.86 20.84 -169.96
N GLN A 350 -79.55 20.73 -170.21
CA GLN A 350 -78.94 21.09 -171.51
C GLN A 350 -79.37 20.15 -172.65
N THR A 351 -79.61 18.86 -172.36
CA THR A 351 -80.04 17.86 -173.36
C THR A 351 -81.54 17.97 -173.67
N GLN A 352 -82.36 18.35 -172.67
CA GLN A 352 -83.79 18.64 -172.87
C GLN A 352 -84.03 19.92 -173.70
N LEU A 353 -83.18 20.94 -173.60
CA LEU A 353 -83.27 22.15 -174.45
C LEU A 353 -82.93 21.86 -175.93
N GLN A 354 -82.09 20.87 -176.22
CA GLN A 354 -81.71 20.48 -177.59
C GLN A 354 -82.81 19.66 -178.28
N GLY A 355 -83.54 18.82 -177.53
CA GLY A 355 -84.72 18.10 -178.03
C GLY A 355 -85.92 19.02 -178.29
N PHE A 356 -86.12 20.04 -177.45
CA PHE A 356 -87.22 21.00 -177.61
C PHE A 356 -87.08 21.90 -178.86
N MET A 357 -85.85 22.16 -179.35
CA MET A 357 -85.63 22.93 -180.59
C MET A 357 -85.94 22.15 -181.88
N ALA A 358 -86.00 20.81 -181.85
CA ALA A 358 -86.34 19.99 -183.01
C ALA A 358 -87.86 19.83 -183.20
N GLU A 359 -88.65 19.94 -182.12
CA GLU A 359 -90.11 19.80 -182.15
C GLU A 359 -90.85 21.13 -182.39
N VAL A 360 -90.21 22.27 -182.09
CA VAL A 360 -90.77 23.62 -182.33
C VAL A 360 -90.63 24.09 -183.80
N GLN A 361 -89.79 23.46 -184.63
CA GLN A 361 -89.72 23.77 -186.08
C GLN A 361 -90.75 22.98 -186.93
N SER A 362 -91.49 22.03 -186.33
CA SER A 362 -92.59 21.29 -186.97
C SER A 362 -93.99 21.85 -186.66
N LEU A 363 -94.09 22.89 -185.83
CA LEU A 363 -95.36 23.59 -185.58
C LEU A 363 -95.22 25.11 -185.68
N MET A 364 -94.32 25.53 -186.59
CA MET A 364 -94.44 26.80 -187.30
C MET A 364 -95.63 26.74 -188.27
N HIS A 365 -96.86 26.68 -187.74
CA HIS A 365 -98.10 27.16 -188.34
C HIS A 365 -99.23 27.08 -187.29
N VAL A 366 -99.35 28.13 -186.49
CA VAL A 366 -100.61 28.79 -186.06
C VAL A 366 -100.25 29.75 -184.91
N ALA A 367 -100.34 31.05 -185.22
CA ALA A 367 -100.51 32.23 -184.36
C ALA A 367 -99.63 32.33 -183.09
N ASP A 368 -98.58 33.15 -183.07
CA ASP A 368 -98.61 34.61 -182.86
C ASP A 368 -98.74 35.04 -181.38
N ALA A 369 -98.05 36.14 -181.08
CA ALA A 369 -98.18 37.05 -179.94
C ALA A 369 -97.42 36.82 -178.60
N ALA A 370 -96.38 37.67 -178.43
CA ALA A 370 -96.21 38.66 -177.34
C ALA A 370 -95.82 38.23 -175.90
N ASP A 371 -94.65 38.74 -175.44
CA ASP A 371 -94.44 39.81 -174.42
C ASP A 371 -95.40 39.90 -173.19
N PRO A 372 -95.10 40.61 -172.07
CA PRO A 372 -94.00 40.56 -171.09
C PRO A 372 -94.48 40.67 -169.59
N ARG A 373 -93.51 40.77 -168.66
CA ARG A 373 -93.57 41.41 -167.30
C ARG A 373 -94.50 40.81 -166.21
N THR A 374 -93.96 40.61 -165.00
CA THR A 374 -94.14 41.52 -163.85
C THR A 374 -93.47 41.01 -162.56
N TRP A 375 -92.94 41.99 -161.83
CA TRP A 375 -92.46 42.06 -160.45
C TRP A 375 -93.48 41.69 -159.34
N SER A 376 -92.96 41.37 -158.14
CA SER A 376 -93.55 41.59 -156.78
C SER A 376 -92.50 41.16 -155.72
N THR A 377 -91.70 42.08 -155.13
CA THR A 377 -91.86 42.86 -153.87
C THR A 377 -91.87 42.13 -152.53
N ALA A 378 -90.80 42.37 -151.76
CA ALA A 378 -90.73 42.96 -150.39
C ALA A 378 -91.46 42.32 -149.17
N GLY A 379 -90.70 42.26 -148.05
CA GLY A 379 -91.16 42.18 -146.65
C GLY A 379 -90.64 40.93 -145.91
N ALA A 380 -90.03 40.98 -144.73
CA ALA A 380 -89.82 42.06 -143.77
C ALA A 380 -88.70 41.71 -142.75
N GLU A 381 -88.09 42.76 -142.19
CA GLU A 381 -87.23 42.80 -141.01
C GLU A 381 -88.03 42.70 -139.69
N THR A 382 -87.35 42.42 -138.56
CA THR A 382 -87.50 43.00 -137.18
C THR A 382 -86.65 42.14 -136.21
N THR A 383 -85.55 42.57 -135.55
CA THR A 383 -85.29 43.56 -134.45
C THR A 383 -85.34 43.00 -133.01
N GLY A 384 -84.36 43.47 -132.20
CA GLY A 384 -84.33 43.51 -130.71
C GLY A 384 -83.08 42.84 -130.13
N ALA A 385 -82.04 43.47 -129.53
CA ALA A 385 -81.83 44.65 -128.68
C ALA A 385 -82.29 44.54 -127.21
N GLY A 386 -81.31 44.51 -126.28
CA GLY A 386 -81.34 45.24 -124.99
C GLY A 386 -81.68 44.51 -123.67
N THR A 387 -80.72 44.57 -122.72
CA THR A 387 -80.89 45.19 -121.37
C THR A 387 -81.24 44.34 -120.10
N THR A 388 -80.38 44.55 -119.07
CA THR A 388 -80.55 44.57 -117.58
C THR A 388 -80.77 43.33 -116.69
N GLY A 389 -80.17 43.43 -115.49
CA GLY A 389 -80.72 42.98 -114.20
C GLY A 389 -79.95 41.82 -113.57
N ALA A 390 -79.02 42.02 -112.62
CA ALA A 390 -79.18 42.46 -111.23
C ALA A 390 -79.61 41.35 -110.24
N ALA A 391 -78.84 41.29 -109.14
CA ALA A 391 -79.23 40.94 -107.77
C ALA A 391 -79.18 39.45 -107.38
N THR A 392 -78.25 39.08 -106.45
CA THR A 392 -78.44 38.90 -104.97
C THR A 392 -78.92 37.48 -104.63
N ALA A 393 -78.59 36.83 -103.52
CA ALA A 393 -78.14 37.21 -102.18
C ALA A 393 -77.47 35.95 -101.55
N ALA A 394 -76.49 36.08 -100.65
CA ALA A 394 -76.64 36.08 -99.17
C ALA A 394 -77.09 34.70 -98.63
N ASP A 395 -76.56 34.12 -97.55
CA ASP A 395 -75.95 34.58 -96.29
C ASP A 395 -75.19 33.34 -95.72
N ALA A 396 -74.07 33.37 -94.99
CA ALA A 396 -73.69 34.09 -93.77
C ALA A 396 -74.56 33.77 -92.53
N ASP A 397 -74.00 32.98 -91.59
CA ASP A 397 -74.10 33.22 -90.14
C ASP A 397 -72.96 32.40 -89.47
N THR A 398 -71.93 32.92 -88.79
CA THR A 398 -71.85 33.62 -87.47
C THR A 398 -72.62 32.89 -86.36
N ALA A 399 -72.18 32.71 -85.12
CA ALA A 399 -71.11 33.23 -84.24
C ALA A 399 -70.73 32.08 -83.23
N ASP A 400 -69.91 32.15 -82.19
CA ASP A 400 -69.48 33.22 -81.28
C ASP A 400 -68.39 32.67 -80.30
N ALA A 401 -67.73 33.61 -79.62
CA ALA A 401 -67.20 33.56 -78.25
C ALA A 401 -65.73 33.13 -78.00
N SER A 402 -64.87 34.17 -78.04
CA SER A 402 -64.01 34.66 -76.95
C SER A 402 -63.35 33.67 -75.96
N THR A 403 -62.02 33.80 -75.78
CA THR A 403 -61.37 34.33 -74.55
C THR A 403 -59.86 34.04 -74.58
N THR A 404 -59.05 35.10 -74.52
CA THR A 404 -57.68 35.11 -73.95
C THR A 404 -57.74 35.78 -72.57
N PRO A 405 -56.70 35.76 -71.71
CA PRO A 405 -55.54 34.87 -71.58
C PRO A 405 -55.33 34.39 -70.12
N SER A 406 -54.38 33.49 -69.82
CA SER A 406 -53.59 33.63 -68.58
C SER A 406 -52.31 32.80 -68.63
N ALA A 407 -51.22 33.49 -68.33
CA ALA A 407 -49.95 32.92 -67.94
C ALA A 407 -50.09 32.20 -66.59
N ASP A 408 -49.46 31.04 -66.45
CA ASP A 408 -48.72 30.68 -65.22
C ASP A 408 -47.74 29.55 -65.54
N ALA A 409 -46.47 29.89 -65.65
CA ALA A 409 -45.37 28.93 -65.78
C ALA A 409 -44.49 29.11 -64.53
N ALA A 410 -44.94 28.54 -63.42
CA ALA A 410 -44.16 28.44 -62.20
C ALA A 410 -43.38 27.12 -62.20
N VAL A 411 -42.09 27.24 -62.48
CA VAL A 411 -41.05 26.23 -62.21
C VAL A 411 -40.83 26.15 -60.69
N PRO A 412 -40.78 24.97 -60.05
CA PRO A 412 -40.31 24.87 -58.67
C PRO A 412 -38.81 24.58 -58.63
N PRO A 413 -37.98 25.36 -57.90
CA PRO A 413 -36.69 24.87 -57.45
C PRO A 413 -36.83 24.23 -56.05
N VAL A 414 -36.61 22.92 -56.05
CA VAL A 414 -35.86 22.10 -55.08
C VAL A 414 -35.46 22.72 -53.74
N ALA A 415 -35.81 21.94 -52.71
CA ALA A 415 -35.43 22.02 -51.30
C ALA A 415 -33.93 22.24 -51.05
N ALA A 416 -33.65 23.17 -50.12
CA ALA A 416 -32.47 23.16 -49.29
C ALA A 416 -32.95 23.18 -47.83
N GLU A 417 -33.23 22.00 -47.28
CA GLU A 417 -33.40 21.83 -45.85
C GLU A 417 -32.02 21.79 -45.21
N ASP A 418 -31.79 22.80 -44.39
CA ASP A 418 -30.59 22.99 -43.61
C ASP A 418 -30.48 21.90 -42.54
N ARG A 419 -29.29 21.31 -42.47
CA ARG A 419 -28.96 20.13 -41.68
C ARG A 419 -28.98 20.48 -40.20
N ALA A 420 -29.99 20.00 -39.47
CA ALA A 420 -29.97 19.94 -38.02
C ALA A 420 -28.77 19.09 -37.56
N VAL A 421 -27.77 19.73 -36.97
CA VAL A 421 -26.70 19.06 -36.23
C VAL A 421 -27.28 18.66 -34.87
N VAL A 422 -27.57 17.37 -34.74
CA VAL A 422 -27.79 16.71 -33.46
C VAL A 422 -26.46 16.70 -32.71
N ALA A 423 -26.42 17.27 -31.51
CA ALA A 423 -25.30 17.12 -30.60
C ALA A 423 -25.30 15.69 -30.05
N ASP A 424 -24.29 14.91 -30.42
CA ASP A 424 -23.98 13.61 -29.82
C ASP A 424 -23.73 13.78 -28.31
N SER A 425 -24.49 13.05 -27.51
CA SER A 425 -24.36 12.96 -26.04
C SER A 425 -23.46 11.81 -25.59
N HIS A 426 -22.43 11.48 -26.35
CA HIS A 426 -21.42 10.49 -25.96
C HIS A 426 -20.00 11.00 -26.13
N THR A 427 -19.57 11.88 -25.22
CA THR A 427 -18.17 11.93 -24.78
C THR A 427 -18.11 12.46 -23.35
N ALA A 428 -18.58 11.66 -22.39
CA ALA A 428 -18.20 11.84 -20.99
C ALA A 428 -16.75 11.34 -20.85
N SER A 429 -15.79 12.26 -20.90
CA SER A 429 -14.45 12.00 -20.33
C SER A 429 -14.61 11.86 -18.82
N ALA A 430 -14.52 10.63 -18.34
CA ALA A 430 -14.26 10.33 -16.95
C ALA A 430 -12.75 10.48 -16.68
N PRO A 431 -12.35 10.84 -15.45
CA PRO A 431 -10.97 11.11 -15.10
C PRO A 431 -10.16 9.82 -14.93
N ASP A 432 -8.97 9.77 -15.55
CA ASP A 432 -7.93 8.79 -15.23
C ASP A 432 -7.36 9.09 -13.84
N ALA A 433 -7.90 8.43 -12.82
CA ALA A 433 -7.29 8.29 -11.52
C ALA A 433 -6.83 6.83 -11.38
N ASP A 434 -5.52 6.62 -11.52
CA ASP A 434 -4.84 5.34 -11.32
C ASP A 434 -4.67 5.09 -9.80
N PRO A 435 -5.34 4.08 -9.20
CA PRO A 435 -5.36 3.89 -7.75
C PRO A 435 -4.17 3.05 -7.24
N LEU A 436 -3.05 2.99 -7.96
CA LEU A 436 -1.89 2.15 -7.61
C LEU A 436 -0.55 2.89 -7.54
N ALA A 437 -0.54 4.23 -7.57
CA ALA A 437 0.70 5.01 -7.55
C ALA A 437 1.36 5.19 -6.17
N ASP A 438 0.77 4.69 -5.07
CA ASP A 438 1.24 4.98 -3.69
C ASP A 438 1.83 3.78 -2.94
N LEU A 439 2.25 2.74 -3.65
CA LEU A 439 2.95 1.57 -3.08
C LEU A 439 4.22 1.27 -3.88
N THR A 440 5.21 2.17 -3.80
CA THR A 440 6.59 1.84 -4.16
C THR A 440 7.40 1.60 -2.89
N ILE A 441 7.53 0.31 -2.58
CA ILE A 441 8.47 -0.23 -1.62
C ILE A 441 9.88 0.05 -2.13
N ALA A 442 10.67 0.81 -1.38
CA ALA A 442 12.10 0.98 -1.62
C ALA A 442 12.84 -0.30 -1.19
N VAL A 443 13.30 -1.07 -2.17
CA VAL A 443 14.29 -2.14 -2.00
C VAL A 443 15.35 -1.93 -3.07
N ASP A 444 16.49 -1.40 -2.66
CA ASP A 444 17.84 -1.82 -3.08
C ASP A 444 18.89 -0.84 -2.53
N GLU A 445 19.60 -1.24 -1.48
CA GLU A 445 21.01 -0.90 -1.32
C GLU A 445 21.79 -2.19 -0.97
N PRO A 446 22.91 -2.48 -1.66
CA PRO A 446 23.65 -3.72 -1.49
C PRO A 446 24.59 -3.62 -0.29
N VAL A 447 24.51 -4.60 0.61
CA VAL A 447 25.48 -4.80 1.70
C VAL A 447 26.62 -5.68 1.16
N GLU A 448 27.76 -5.06 0.86
CA GLU A 448 29.04 -5.75 0.69
C GLU A 448 29.66 -6.08 2.06
N GLY A 449 30.27 -7.26 2.15
CA GLY A 449 30.83 -7.81 3.38
C GLY A 449 32.32 -7.56 3.60
N GLU A 450 32.66 -7.52 4.90
CA GLU A 450 33.93 -7.87 5.59
C GLU A 450 35.19 -7.00 5.37
N PRO A 451 36.14 -6.90 6.35
CA PRO A 451 36.42 -7.85 7.44
C PRO A 451 36.67 -7.27 8.85
N LEU A 452 36.74 -8.19 9.82
CA LEU A 452 37.30 -8.03 11.17
C LEU A 452 38.81 -7.69 11.11
N GLU A 453 39.27 -6.73 11.92
CA GLU A 453 40.45 -6.88 12.80
C GLU A 453 40.66 -5.66 13.74
N ASP A 454 40.96 -6.00 14.99
CA ASP A 454 41.58 -5.29 16.13
C ASP A 454 41.86 -3.78 16.10
N GLY A 455 41.49 -3.12 17.20
CA GLY A 455 42.07 -1.83 17.60
C GLY A 455 41.26 -1.09 18.66
N ALA A 456 41.76 -1.07 19.88
CA ALA A 456 41.18 -0.43 21.06
C ALA A 456 40.80 1.04 20.84
N GLU A 457 39.62 1.44 21.32
CA GLU A 457 39.41 2.80 21.85
C GLU A 457 38.25 2.84 22.86
N VAL A 458 38.56 3.47 23.99
CA VAL A 458 37.72 3.65 25.18
C VAL A 458 36.70 4.75 24.91
N LEU A 459 35.40 4.44 24.97
CA LEU A 459 34.36 5.47 25.02
C LEU A 459 33.32 5.14 26.09
N ALA A 460 33.18 6.12 26.98
CA ALA A 460 32.41 6.12 28.21
C ALA A 460 30.90 5.93 27.98
N THR A 461 30.30 5.02 28.74
CA THR A 461 28.85 4.94 28.92
C THR A 461 28.40 6.03 29.89
N SER A 462 27.67 7.02 29.41
CA SER A 462 26.92 7.95 30.25
C SER A 462 25.75 7.20 30.90
N GLU A 463 25.88 6.93 32.19
CA GLU A 463 24.83 6.41 33.06
C GLU A 463 23.84 7.55 33.35
N GLN A 464 22.64 7.45 32.78
CA GLN A 464 21.57 8.39 33.03
C GLN A 464 20.86 8.00 34.32
N VAL A 465 21.19 8.69 35.41
CA VAL A 465 20.51 8.58 36.71
C VAL A 465 19.09 9.11 36.55
N VAL A 466 18.10 8.23 36.68
CA VAL A 466 16.70 8.61 36.86
C VAL A 466 16.49 8.80 38.36
N ASP A 467 16.45 10.05 38.82
CA ASP A 467 15.98 10.37 40.17
C ASP A 467 14.48 10.07 40.25
N VAL A 468 14.13 8.98 40.93
CA VAL A 468 12.76 8.68 41.34
C VAL A 468 12.44 9.56 42.54
N VAL A 469 11.72 10.65 42.30
CA VAL A 469 11.11 11.46 43.36
C VAL A 469 9.93 10.66 43.94
N TRP A 470 10.10 10.15 45.15
CA TRP A 470 9.00 9.62 45.95
C TRP A 470 8.16 10.79 46.47
N HIS A 471 6.93 10.90 45.99
CA HIS A 471 5.92 11.74 46.64
C HIS A 471 5.29 10.91 47.78
N GLU A 472 5.71 11.18 49.01
CA GLU A 472 4.94 10.87 50.20
C GLU A 472 3.85 11.94 50.38
N ASP A 473 2.67 11.50 50.83
CA ASP A 473 1.49 12.25 51.29
C ASP A 473 0.28 12.24 50.36
N GLU A 474 -0.56 11.21 50.50
CA GLU A 474 -2.01 11.39 50.44
C GLU A 474 -2.69 10.47 51.46
N ALA A 475 -3.25 11.09 52.51
CA ALA A 475 -4.01 10.43 53.54
C ALA A 475 -5.33 9.90 52.97
N TYR A 476 -5.56 8.60 53.19
CA TYR A 476 -6.78 7.90 52.82
C TYR A 476 -8.02 8.49 53.53
N ASP A 477 -8.98 8.99 52.76
CA ASP A 477 -10.30 9.45 53.23
C ASP A 477 -11.31 8.28 53.22
N PRO A 478 -11.79 7.81 54.40
CA PRO A 478 -12.70 6.66 54.47
C PRO A 478 -14.17 7.01 54.22
N SER A 479 -14.50 8.18 53.66
CA SER A 479 -15.89 8.58 53.39
C SER A 479 -16.45 8.12 52.03
N ILE A 480 -15.66 7.44 51.20
CA ILE A 480 -16.07 7.03 49.84
C ILE A 480 -16.81 5.67 49.79
N ASP A 481 -16.81 4.88 50.86
CA ASP A 481 -17.61 3.64 50.93
C ASP A 481 -18.75 3.74 51.96
N ARG A 482 -19.87 4.37 51.57
CA ARG A 482 -21.21 4.09 52.09
C ARG A 482 -22.32 4.32 51.09
#